data_AF-A0A4Q3HM39-F1
#
_entry.id   AF-A0A4Q3HM39-F1
#
_cell.length_a   1.000
_cell.length_b   1.000
_cell.length_c   1.000
_cell.angle_alpha   90.00
_cell.angle_beta   90.00
_cell.angle_gamma   90.00
#
_symmetry.space_group_name_H-M   'P 1'
#
loop_
_entity.id
_entity.type
_entity.pdbx_description
1 polymer ?
#
loop_
_entity_poly.entity_id
_entity_poly.type
_entity_poly.pdbx_seq_one_letter_code
_entity_poly.pdbx_strand_id
1 'polypeptide(L)'
;MSDMSKGAIAAAGIANKPVGLSAPTLSGRTILILIGVAVILYVGQEVFVPLALALLLTFTLAPIVSFLRKRYVPRIAAVLLAVATAFFVIAAFGFIVAGQVANLADNIPTYQRNIVAKVHSLSQAGSGNGVFEHLSKVVERIGSELQDNAEESKEDAPPQIKRRDPMPVEIVTRANPIETLGNFILPLISPFATAGLVIVLVIFMLLEREELRDRFIRLVGLGDLHRTTAALQDAGKRVGKYLLMQLVVNALYALPISIGLWLLGIPNAILWGLLTLVLRFVPYIGPVIGMILPLFLALAIAPGWSLVAWVAALFIVTELVSNNVVEPWLYGSHTGLSPLAIIVSAIFWSWLWGPVG
;
A
#
# COMPACT_ATOMS: atom_id res chain seq x y z
N MET A 1 -34.88 -66.89 -59.00
CA MET A 1 -35.85 -65.80 -59.27
C MET A 1 -35.99 -64.98 -58.00
N SER A 2 -35.75 -63.67 -58.11
CA SER A 2 -36.30 -62.55 -57.31
C SER A 2 -36.26 -62.66 -55.77
N ASP A 3 -35.61 -61.79 -55.00
CA ASP A 3 -35.62 -60.34 -55.15
C ASP A 3 -34.46 -59.70 -54.39
N MET A 4 -33.89 -58.67 -55.01
CA MET A 4 -32.86 -57.81 -54.45
C MET A 4 -33.52 -56.64 -53.71
N SER A 5 -32.74 -56.02 -52.82
CA SER A 5 -32.80 -54.59 -52.50
C SER A 5 -33.87 -54.14 -51.50
N LYS A 6 -33.42 -53.88 -50.26
CA LYS A 6 -33.44 -52.56 -49.61
C LYS A 6 -33.32 -52.71 -48.10
N GLY A 7 -32.22 -52.23 -47.53
CA GLY A 7 -32.03 -52.17 -46.09
C GLY A 7 -30.67 -51.60 -45.72
N ALA A 8 -30.21 -50.59 -46.47
CA ALA A 8 -28.99 -49.88 -46.16
C ALA A 8 -29.26 -48.89 -45.01
N ILE A 9 -28.32 -48.86 -44.06
CA ILE A 9 -28.00 -47.75 -43.16
C ILE A 9 -28.98 -47.52 -41.98
N ALA A 10 -28.57 -48.00 -40.81
CA ALA A 10 -28.83 -47.32 -39.54
C ALA A 10 -27.64 -47.53 -38.60
N ALA A 11 -26.46 -47.04 -39.01
CA ALA A 11 -25.39 -46.77 -38.07
C ALA A 11 -25.87 -45.64 -37.16
N ALA A 12 -26.27 -45.98 -35.94
CA ALA A 12 -26.64 -45.03 -34.91
C ALA A 12 -25.43 -44.16 -34.58
N GLY A 13 -25.32 -43.02 -35.28
CA GLY A 13 -24.40 -41.96 -34.95
C GLY A 13 -24.72 -41.46 -33.55
N ILE A 14 -23.87 -41.80 -32.59
CA ILE A 14 -23.81 -41.10 -31.31
C ILE A 14 -23.30 -39.70 -31.65
N ALA A 15 -24.24 -38.81 -31.96
CA ALA A 15 -23.96 -37.40 -32.18
C ALA A 15 -23.34 -36.86 -30.89
N ASN A 16 -22.03 -36.64 -30.94
CA ASN A 16 -21.28 -35.97 -29.90
C ASN A 16 -21.80 -34.52 -29.86
N LYS A 17 -22.84 -34.24 -29.07
CA LYS A 17 -23.32 -32.88 -28.83
C LYS A 17 -22.13 -32.13 -28.23
N PRO A 18 -21.61 -31.07 -28.88
CA PRO A 18 -20.61 -30.25 -28.24
C PRO A 18 -21.25 -29.70 -26.96
N VAL A 19 -20.66 -30.00 -25.81
CA VAL A 19 -20.97 -29.30 -24.57
C VAL A 19 -20.55 -27.86 -24.82
N GLY A 20 -21.51 -27.05 -25.28
CA GLY A 20 -21.32 -25.62 -25.42
C GLY A 20 -21.06 -25.06 -24.04
N LEU A 21 -19.78 -24.86 -23.70
CA LEU A 21 -19.38 -23.98 -22.63
C LEU A 21 -19.81 -22.58 -23.05
N SER A 22 -21.06 -22.22 -22.80
CA SER A 22 -21.52 -20.85 -22.92
C SER A 22 -20.68 -20.04 -21.94
N ALA A 23 -19.67 -19.34 -22.45
CA ALA A 23 -18.97 -18.33 -21.67
C ALA A 23 -20.06 -17.39 -21.09
N PRO A 24 -20.02 -17.07 -19.79
CA PRO A 24 -21.03 -16.20 -19.20
C PRO A 24 -20.94 -14.85 -19.93
N THR A 25 -21.90 -14.60 -20.82
CA THR A 25 -22.00 -13.30 -21.47
C THR A 25 -22.46 -12.33 -20.39
N LEU A 26 -21.58 -11.41 -20.02
CA LEU A 26 -21.91 -10.30 -19.13
C LEU A 26 -23.05 -9.53 -19.78
N SER A 27 -24.29 -9.81 -19.35
CA SER A 27 -25.46 -9.09 -19.80
C SER A 27 -25.26 -7.60 -19.50
N GLY A 28 -25.71 -6.71 -20.39
CA GLY A 28 -25.63 -5.26 -20.17
C GLY A 28 -26.26 -4.84 -18.83
N ARG A 29 -27.25 -5.60 -18.34
CA ARG A 29 -27.82 -5.44 -17.00
C ARG A 29 -26.79 -5.68 -15.89
N THR A 30 -25.95 -6.69 -16.00
CA THR A 30 -24.90 -6.99 -15.01
C THR A 30 -23.87 -5.87 -14.97
N ILE A 31 -23.48 -5.34 -16.13
CA ILE A 31 -22.55 -4.21 -16.22
C ILE A 31 -23.15 -2.96 -15.56
N LEU A 32 -24.42 -2.66 -15.83
CA LEU A 32 -25.12 -1.54 -15.19
C LEU A 32 -25.23 -1.70 -13.68
N ILE A 33 -25.48 -2.91 -13.18
CA ILE A 33 -25.49 -3.19 -11.73
C ILE A 33 -24.10 -2.98 -11.13
N LEU A 34 -23.05 -3.49 -11.77
CA LEU A 34 -21.67 -3.32 -11.28
C LEU A 34 -21.26 -1.85 -11.23
N ILE A 35 -21.59 -1.07 -12.26
CA ILE A 35 -21.34 0.38 -12.28
C ILE A 35 -22.16 1.08 -11.19
N GLY A 36 -23.45 0.75 -11.05
CA GLY A 36 -24.31 1.32 -10.03
C GLY A 36 -23.78 1.07 -8.61
N VAL A 37 -23.33 -0.16 -8.33
CA VAL A 37 -22.70 -0.51 -7.04
C VAL A 37 -21.41 0.27 -6.85
N ALA A 38 -20.53 0.36 -7.86
CA ALA A 38 -19.29 1.13 -7.76
C ALA A 38 -19.55 2.62 -7.48
N VAL A 39 -20.56 3.22 -8.12
CA VAL A 39 -20.95 4.62 -7.87
C VAL A 39 -21.49 4.80 -6.45
N ILE A 40 -22.32 3.88 -5.96
CA ILE A 40 -22.83 3.92 -4.58
C ILE A 40 -21.69 3.81 -3.57
N LEU A 41 -20.72 2.91 -3.82
CA LEU A 41 -19.55 2.73 -2.95
C LEU A 41 -18.61 3.94 -2.97
N TYR A 42 -18.49 4.62 -4.12
CA TYR A 42 -17.72 5.84 -4.27
C TYR A 42 -18.38 7.01 -3.54
N VAL A 43 -19.68 7.25 -3.78
CA VAL A 43 -20.43 8.34 -3.13
C VAL A 43 -20.57 8.11 -1.63
N GLY A 44 -20.79 6.86 -1.21
CA GLY A 44 -20.94 6.49 0.20
C GLY A 44 -19.62 6.21 0.94
N GLN A 45 -18.46 6.55 0.38
CA GLN A 45 -17.16 6.21 0.95
C GLN A 45 -16.99 6.67 2.40
N GLU A 46 -17.58 7.81 2.79
CA GLU A 46 -17.52 8.33 4.17
C GLU A 46 -18.15 7.38 5.21
N VAL A 47 -19.09 6.53 4.78
CA VAL A 47 -19.75 5.53 5.62
C VAL A 47 -19.18 4.14 5.39
N PHE A 48 -18.95 3.77 4.13
CA PHE A 48 -18.49 2.43 3.78
C PHE A 48 -17.03 2.17 4.12
N VAL A 49 -16.14 3.18 4.01
CA VAL A 49 -14.71 3.00 4.33
C VAL A 49 -14.51 2.68 5.81
N PRO A 50 -15.05 3.46 6.78
CA PRO A 50 -14.93 3.10 8.20
C PRO A 50 -15.57 1.75 8.55
N LEU A 51 -16.69 1.41 7.90
CA LEU A 51 -17.37 0.13 8.10
C LEU A 51 -16.53 -1.05 7.57
N ALA A 52 -15.95 -0.91 6.38
CA ALA A 52 -15.08 -1.93 5.78
C ALA A 52 -13.81 -2.14 6.61
N LEU A 53 -13.17 -1.05 7.06
CA LEU A 53 -12.04 -1.09 7.98
C LEU A 53 -12.42 -1.79 9.30
N ALA A 54 -13.57 -1.43 9.88
CA ALA A 54 -14.03 -2.06 11.11
C ALA A 54 -14.30 -3.55 10.94
N LEU A 55 -14.88 -3.98 9.82
CA LEU A 55 -15.08 -5.40 9.50
C LEU A 55 -13.74 -6.13 9.36
N LEU A 56 -12.78 -5.56 8.62
CA LEU A 56 -11.44 -6.13 8.44
C LEU A 56 -10.70 -6.28 9.77
N LEU A 57 -10.70 -5.22 10.59
CA LEU A 57 -10.09 -5.25 11.93
C LEU A 57 -10.81 -6.22 12.86
N THR A 58 -12.14 -6.29 12.81
CA THR A 58 -12.94 -7.27 13.57
C THR A 58 -12.53 -8.69 13.22
N PHE A 59 -12.35 -9.02 11.93
CA PHE A 59 -11.88 -10.35 11.53
C PHE A 59 -10.44 -10.63 11.96
N THR A 60 -9.59 -9.61 11.92
CA THR A 60 -8.18 -9.72 12.35
C THR A 60 -8.06 -9.91 13.87
N LEU A 61 -8.90 -9.24 14.65
CA LEU A 61 -8.90 -9.31 16.12
C LEU A 61 -9.72 -10.48 16.67
N ALA A 62 -10.68 -11.01 15.91
CA ALA A 62 -11.49 -12.17 16.30
C ALA A 62 -10.69 -13.38 16.81
N PRO A 63 -9.59 -13.83 16.16
CA PRO A 63 -8.79 -14.93 16.70
C PRO A 63 -8.20 -14.59 18.07
N ILE A 64 -7.73 -13.35 18.27
CA ILE A 64 -7.17 -12.88 19.55
C ILE A 64 -8.25 -12.88 20.64
N VAL A 65 -9.44 -12.32 20.35
CA VAL A 65 -10.57 -12.32 21.28
C VAL A 65 -10.99 -13.75 21.63
N SER A 66 -11.04 -14.65 20.64
CA SER A 66 -11.40 -16.05 20.87
C SER A 66 -10.37 -16.78 21.73
N PHE A 67 -9.08 -16.48 21.55
CA PHE A 67 -8.00 -17.02 22.36
C PHE A 67 -8.09 -16.55 23.82
N LEU A 68 -8.35 -15.25 24.03
CA LEU A 68 -8.55 -14.68 25.37
C LEU A 68 -9.79 -15.26 26.07
N ARG A 69 -10.90 -15.43 25.34
CA ARG A 69 -12.12 -16.05 25.87
C ARG A 69 -11.90 -17.51 26.29
N LYS A 70 -11.07 -18.27 25.56
CA LYS A 70 -10.67 -19.63 25.95
C LYS A 70 -9.87 -19.67 27.26
N ARG A 71 -9.23 -18.56 27.65
CA ARG A 71 -8.47 -18.41 28.89
C ARG A 71 -9.31 -17.84 30.05
N TYR A 72 -10.64 -18.04 30.01
CA TYR A 72 -11.61 -17.62 31.03
C TYR A 72 -11.82 -16.09 31.20
N VAL A 73 -11.42 -15.27 30.22
CA VAL A 73 -11.68 -13.82 30.25
C VAL A 73 -13.14 -13.53 29.83
N PRO A 74 -13.91 -12.71 30.58
CA PRO A 74 -15.28 -12.36 30.21
C PRO A 74 -15.31 -11.57 28.90
N ARG A 75 -16.40 -11.70 28.13
CA ARG A 75 -16.50 -11.23 26.73
C ARG A 75 -16.06 -9.77 26.55
N ILE A 76 -16.56 -8.87 27.40
CA ILE A 76 -16.28 -7.43 27.30
C ILE A 76 -14.78 -7.16 27.55
N ALA A 77 -14.20 -7.77 28.59
CA ALA A 77 -12.77 -7.62 28.87
C ALA A 77 -11.89 -8.21 27.76
N ALA A 78 -12.30 -9.33 27.15
CA ALA A 78 -11.56 -9.93 26.05
C ALA A 78 -11.53 -9.01 24.81
N VAL A 79 -12.64 -8.33 24.50
CA VAL A 79 -12.71 -7.34 23.40
C VAL A 79 -11.84 -6.12 23.72
N LEU A 80 -12.01 -5.53 24.90
CA LEU A 80 -11.23 -4.35 25.31
C LEU A 80 -9.72 -4.65 25.33
N LEU A 81 -9.31 -5.81 25.85
CA LEU A 81 -7.91 -6.21 25.90
C LEU A 81 -7.35 -6.48 24.50
N ALA A 82 -8.13 -7.07 23.59
CA ALA A 82 -7.70 -7.28 22.20
C ALA A 82 -7.51 -5.95 21.46
N VAL A 83 -8.45 -5.01 21.61
CA VAL A 83 -8.34 -3.67 21.03
C VAL A 83 -7.16 -2.91 21.65
N ALA A 84 -7.00 -2.93 22.98
CA ALA A 84 -5.87 -2.31 23.68
C ALA A 84 -4.52 -2.89 23.23
N THR A 85 -4.44 -4.20 23.02
CA THR A 85 -3.23 -4.87 22.51
C THR A 85 -2.92 -4.42 21.08
N ALA A 86 -3.93 -4.27 20.22
CA ALA A 86 -3.75 -3.75 18.86
C ALA A 86 -3.22 -2.30 18.88
N PHE A 87 -3.79 -1.43 19.73
CA PHE A 87 -3.30 -0.08 19.93
C PHE A 87 -1.87 -0.05 20.46
N PHE A 88 -1.56 -0.92 21.43
CA PHE A 88 -0.21 -1.03 21.96
C PHE A 88 0.79 -1.43 20.87
N VAL A 89 0.47 -2.40 20.02
CA VAL A 89 1.35 -2.80 18.91
C VAL A 89 1.55 -1.66 17.91
N ILE A 90 0.49 -0.94 17.53
CA ILE A 90 0.57 0.21 16.62
C ILE A 90 1.40 1.34 17.23
N ALA A 91 1.16 1.67 18.50
CA ALA A 91 1.89 2.72 19.21
C ALA A 91 3.36 2.36 19.40
N ALA A 92 3.67 1.11 19.77
CA ALA A 92 5.04 0.62 19.89
C ALA A 92 5.75 0.67 18.53
N PHE A 93 5.10 0.22 17.45
CA PHE A 93 5.63 0.34 16.09
C PHE A 93 5.92 1.79 15.72
N GLY A 94 4.94 2.69 15.90
CA GLY A 94 5.10 4.12 15.59
C GLY A 94 6.21 4.79 16.40
N PHE A 95 6.31 4.47 17.69
CA PHE A 95 7.37 4.98 18.56
C PHE A 95 8.77 4.49 18.13
N ILE A 96 8.91 3.21 17.81
CA ILE A 96 10.16 2.65 17.27
C ILE A 96 10.51 3.37 15.97
N VAL A 97 9.57 3.46 15.02
CA VAL A 97 9.81 4.13 13.73
C VAL A 97 10.23 5.59 13.93
N ALA A 98 9.51 6.34 14.77
CA ALA A 98 9.82 7.75 15.03
C ALA A 98 11.24 7.93 15.60
N GLY A 99 11.63 7.12 16.59
CA GLY A 99 12.98 7.17 17.16
C GLY A 99 14.07 6.84 16.13
N GLN A 100 13.81 5.86 15.25
CA GLN A 100 14.77 5.44 14.23
C GLN A 100 14.89 6.47 13.08
N VAL A 101 13.79 7.14 12.72
CA VAL A 101 13.78 8.25 11.75
C VAL A 101 14.51 9.47 12.32
N ALA A 102 14.32 9.81 13.60
CA ALA A 102 15.06 10.87 14.26
C ALA A 102 16.57 10.61 14.22
N ASN A 103 17.00 9.38 14.57
CA ASN A 103 18.40 8.97 14.44
C ASN A 103 18.92 9.08 12.99
N LEU A 104 18.08 8.81 12.00
CA LEU A 104 18.47 8.96 10.59
C LEU A 104 18.67 10.44 10.22
N ALA A 105 17.81 11.33 10.71
CA ALA A 105 17.88 12.77 10.47
C ALA A 105 19.17 13.39 11.04
N ASP A 106 19.59 12.97 12.23
CA ASP A 106 20.82 13.46 12.86
C ASP A 106 22.09 13.12 12.07
N ASN A 107 22.05 12.05 11.27
CA ASN A 107 23.18 11.58 10.46
C ASN A 107 23.20 12.13 9.02
N ILE A 108 22.22 12.95 8.62
CA ILE A 108 22.13 13.55 7.27
C ILE A 108 23.43 14.23 6.80
N PRO A 109 24.13 15.04 7.63
CA PRO A 109 25.35 15.73 7.18
C PRO A 109 26.45 14.79 6.70
N THR A 110 26.55 13.60 7.30
CA THR A 110 27.53 12.56 6.92
C THR A 110 27.15 11.92 5.58
N TYR A 111 25.86 11.65 5.38
CA TYR A 111 25.34 11.03 4.16
C TYR A 111 25.54 11.91 2.92
N GLN A 112 25.43 13.24 3.06
CA GLN A 112 25.66 14.19 1.96
C GLN A 112 27.08 14.07 1.38
N ARG A 113 28.10 13.96 2.23
CA ARG A 113 29.51 13.91 1.79
C ARG A 113 29.79 12.68 0.93
N ASN A 114 29.25 11.53 1.33
CA ASN A 114 29.44 10.26 0.61
C ASN A 114 28.69 10.24 -0.73
N ILE A 115 27.47 10.78 -0.79
CA ILE A 115 26.71 10.87 -2.04
C ILE A 115 27.46 11.72 -3.06
N VAL A 116 27.95 12.90 -2.64
CA VAL A 116 28.73 13.80 -3.51
C VAL A 116 30.00 13.12 -4.01
N ALA A 117 30.75 12.44 -3.12
CA ALA A 117 31.93 11.68 -3.52
C ALA A 117 31.62 10.58 -4.56
N LYS A 118 30.48 9.91 -4.44
CA LYS A 118 30.07 8.85 -5.38
C LYS A 118 29.67 9.40 -6.75
N VAL A 119 28.95 10.52 -6.78
CA VAL A 119 28.63 11.24 -8.03
C VAL A 119 29.91 11.69 -8.74
N HIS A 120 30.90 12.20 -8.01
CA HIS A 120 32.21 12.52 -8.58
C HIS A 120 32.96 11.28 -9.08
N SER A 121 32.91 10.16 -8.38
CA SER A 121 33.54 8.90 -8.84
C SER A 121 32.89 8.33 -10.11
N LEU A 122 31.56 8.46 -10.25
CA LEU A 122 30.82 8.10 -11.46
C LEU A 122 31.09 9.07 -12.61
N SER A 123 31.22 10.36 -12.32
CA SER A 123 31.61 11.38 -13.30
C SER A 123 33.01 11.11 -13.84
N GLN A 124 33.96 10.71 -12.99
CA GLN A 124 35.32 10.32 -13.41
C GLN A 124 35.36 8.96 -14.12
N ALA A 125 34.61 7.95 -13.66
CA ALA A 125 34.55 6.63 -14.29
C ALA A 125 33.74 6.61 -15.60
N GLY A 126 32.76 7.52 -15.73
CA GLY A 126 31.92 7.74 -16.91
C GLY A 126 32.47 8.79 -17.88
N SER A 127 33.64 9.37 -17.60
CA SER A 127 34.37 10.36 -18.41
C SER A 127 34.87 9.82 -19.77
N GLY A 128 34.36 8.68 -20.23
CA GLY A 128 34.48 8.25 -21.62
C GLY A 128 33.48 8.95 -22.55
N ASN A 129 32.37 9.52 -22.06
CA ASN A 129 31.35 10.17 -22.88
C ASN A 129 31.06 11.61 -22.40
N GLY A 130 31.44 12.60 -23.21
CA GLY A 130 31.50 14.04 -22.95
C GLY A 130 30.21 14.79 -22.54
N VAL A 131 29.20 14.14 -21.99
CA VAL A 131 27.95 14.76 -21.52
C VAL A 131 28.20 15.75 -20.37
N PHE A 132 29.15 15.44 -19.47
CA PHE A 132 29.47 16.30 -18.32
C PHE A 132 30.21 17.59 -18.74
N GLU A 133 31.04 17.50 -19.78
CA GLU A 133 31.76 18.65 -20.35
C GLU A 133 30.84 19.56 -21.19
N HIS A 134 29.79 18.98 -21.80
CA HIS A 134 28.75 19.77 -22.44
C HIS A 134 27.87 20.51 -21.42
N LEU A 135 27.58 19.91 -20.26
CA LEU A 135 26.78 20.57 -19.22
C LEU A 135 27.51 21.76 -18.58
N SER A 136 28.81 21.63 -18.31
CA SER A 136 29.60 22.75 -17.78
C SER A 136 29.68 23.92 -18.78
N LYS A 137 29.88 23.63 -20.07
CA LYS A 137 29.91 24.64 -21.14
C LYS A 137 28.57 25.36 -21.32
N VAL A 138 27.43 24.69 -21.07
CA VAL A 138 26.10 25.34 -21.17
C VAL A 138 25.85 26.25 -19.98
N VAL A 139 26.19 25.82 -18.76
CA VAL A 139 26.03 26.65 -17.55
C VAL A 139 26.90 27.91 -17.62
N GLU A 140 28.13 27.78 -18.10
CA GLU A 140 29.06 28.90 -18.25
C GLU A 140 28.60 29.90 -19.33
N ARG A 141 28.01 29.40 -20.43
CA ARG A 141 27.46 30.24 -21.49
C ARG A 141 26.19 31.00 -21.06
N ILE A 142 25.34 30.38 -20.24
CA ILE A 142 24.17 31.04 -19.63
C ILE A 142 24.63 32.11 -18.62
N GLY A 143 25.67 31.83 -17.84
CA GLY A 143 26.25 32.81 -16.91
C GLY A 143 26.78 34.07 -17.61
N SER A 144 27.47 33.90 -18.74
CA SER A 144 28.00 35.02 -19.51
C SER A 144 26.92 35.82 -20.26
N GLU A 145 25.92 35.16 -20.84
CA GLU A 145 24.80 35.88 -21.52
C GLU A 145 23.97 36.72 -20.55
N LEU A 146 23.80 36.29 -19.30
CA LEU A 146 23.08 37.08 -18.29
C LEU A 146 23.85 38.32 -17.84
N GLN A 147 25.18 38.30 -17.96
CA GLN A 147 26.05 39.42 -17.59
C GLN A 147 26.14 40.44 -18.74
N ASP A 148 26.20 39.98 -19.99
CA ASP A 148 26.19 40.84 -21.19
C ASP A 148 24.83 41.55 -21.36
N ASN A 149 23.70 40.85 -21.16
CA ASN A 149 22.36 41.46 -21.22
C ASN A 149 22.10 42.50 -20.10
N ALA A 150 22.84 42.42 -18.99
CA ALA A 150 22.73 43.36 -17.87
C ALA A 150 23.53 44.66 -18.09
N GLU A 151 24.49 44.66 -19.03
CA GLU A 151 25.25 45.85 -19.43
C GLU A 151 24.56 46.60 -20.58
N GLU A 152 23.94 45.88 -21.53
CA GLU A 152 23.22 46.48 -22.67
C GLU A 152 21.94 47.25 -22.24
N SER A 153 21.39 46.96 -21.06
CA SER A 153 20.20 47.63 -20.52
C SER A 153 20.48 48.95 -19.77
N LYS A 154 21.74 49.41 -19.69
CA LYS A 154 22.13 50.59 -18.88
C LYS A 154 22.37 51.88 -19.67
N GLU A 155 22.33 51.85 -21.01
CA GLU A 155 22.84 52.97 -21.83
C GLU A 155 21.76 53.91 -22.40
N ASP A 156 20.47 53.60 -22.25
CA ASP A 156 19.37 54.49 -22.67
C ASP A 156 18.62 55.12 -21.48
N ALA A 157 19.07 56.31 -21.07
CA ALA A 157 18.28 57.21 -20.22
C ALA A 157 18.41 58.67 -20.68
N PRO A 158 17.28 59.40 -20.82
CA PRO A 158 17.26 60.81 -20.42
C PRO A 158 16.28 61.10 -19.26
N PRO A 159 16.49 62.18 -18.50
CA PRO A 159 16.15 62.23 -17.08
C PRO A 159 14.95 63.14 -16.79
N GLN A 160 13.84 62.68 -16.21
CA GLN A 160 12.86 63.59 -15.56
C GLN A 160 12.10 62.97 -14.36
N ILE A 161 12.28 63.64 -13.21
CA ILE A 161 11.40 63.83 -12.05
C ILE A 161 10.28 62.81 -11.84
N LYS A 162 10.52 61.88 -10.89
CA LYS A 162 9.52 61.01 -10.28
C LYS A 162 8.40 61.84 -9.62
N ARG A 163 7.25 61.97 -10.29
CA ARG A 163 5.96 62.03 -9.58
C ARG A 163 5.71 60.63 -9.03
N ARG A 164 5.72 60.51 -7.70
CA ARG A 164 5.30 59.31 -7.00
C ARG A 164 3.78 59.23 -7.11
N ASP A 165 3.29 58.36 -7.98
CA ASP A 165 1.90 57.91 -7.89
C ASP A 165 1.73 57.00 -6.67
N PRO A 166 0.57 57.05 -5.98
CA PRO A 166 0.37 56.37 -4.72
C PRO A 166 0.57 54.86 -4.86
N MET A 167 1.44 54.28 -4.01
CA MET A 167 1.58 52.83 -3.93
C MET A 167 0.23 52.22 -3.52
N PRO A 168 -0.27 51.19 -4.22
CA PRO A 168 -1.43 50.43 -3.77
C PRO A 168 -1.11 49.85 -2.39
N VAL A 169 -1.83 50.30 -1.37
CA VAL A 169 -1.77 49.71 -0.04
C VAL A 169 -2.57 48.42 -0.12
N GLU A 170 -1.87 47.30 -0.30
CA GLU A 170 -2.46 45.98 -0.09
C GLU A 170 -2.77 45.88 1.40
N ILE A 171 -4.06 45.88 1.73
CA ILE A 171 -4.54 45.67 3.09
C ILE A 171 -4.16 44.23 3.41
N VAL A 172 -3.05 44.05 4.12
CA VAL A 172 -2.70 42.78 4.74
C VAL A 172 -3.81 42.49 5.75
N THR A 173 -4.82 41.74 5.31
CA THR A 173 -5.85 41.18 6.17
C THR A 173 -5.12 40.48 7.30
N ARG A 174 -5.24 41.02 8.51
CA ARG A 174 -4.67 40.40 9.71
C ARG A 174 -5.16 38.96 9.70
N ALA A 175 -4.25 38.01 9.60
CA ALA A 175 -4.59 36.59 9.73
C ALA A 175 -5.38 36.47 11.04
N ASN A 176 -6.68 36.16 10.94
CA ASN A 176 -7.50 35.97 12.13
C ASN A 176 -6.83 34.83 12.91
N PRO A 177 -6.36 35.05 14.16
CA PRO A 177 -5.65 34.01 14.91
C PRO A 177 -6.46 32.71 15.02
N ILE A 178 -7.80 32.84 14.97
CA ILE A 178 -8.77 31.75 14.97
C ILE A 178 -8.78 30.95 13.65
N GLU A 179 -8.62 31.60 12.49
CA GLU A 179 -8.53 30.92 11.19
C GLU A 179 -7.17 30.21 11.03
N THR A 180 -6.09 30.84 11.48
CA THR A 180 -4.77 30.19 11.51
C THR A 180 -4.79 28.94 12.39
N LEU A 181 -5.40 29.02 13.58
CA LEU A 181 -5.53 27.87 14.47
C LEU A 181 -6.42 26.77 13.86
N GLY A 182 -7.50 27.15 13.18
CA GLY A 182 -8.35 26.22 12.43
C GLY A 182 -7.57 25.43 11.38
N ASN A 183 -6.76 26.11 10.56
CA ASN A 183 -6.02 25.48 9.46
C ASN A 183 -4.98 24.45 9.90
N PHE A 184 -4.47 24.53 11.14
CA PHE A 184 -3.57 23.52 11.70
C PHE A 184 -4.32 22.40 12.44
N ILE A 185 -5.41 22.74 13.15
CA ILE A 185 -6.13 21.77 13.97
C ILE A 185 -7.06 20.89 13.13
N LEU A 186 -7.79 21.47 12.16
CA LEU A 186 -8.80 20.75 11.36
C LEU A 186 -8.22 19.55 10.59
N PRO A 187 -7.06 19.66 9.90
CA PRO A 187 -6.45 18.51 9.22
C PRO A 187 -5.98 17.40 10.17
N LEU A 188 -5.62 17.75 11.41
CA LEU A 188 -5.22 16.76 12.41
C LEU A 188 -6.44 16.02 12.98
N ILE A 189 -7.57 16.70 13.20
CA ILE A 189 -8.76 16.07 13.80
C ILE A 189 -9.38 15.02 12.88
N SER A 190 -9.44 15.27 11.57
CA SER A 190 -10.17 14.40 10.63
C SER A 190 -9.73 12.91 10.70
N PRO A 191 -8.43 12.56 10.63
CA PRO A 191 -7.99 11.17 10.82
C PRO A 191 -8.34 10.59 12.20
N PHE A 192 -8.26 11.37 13.27
CA PHE A 192 -8.62 10.91 14.61
C PHE A 192 -10.13 10.67 14.78
N ALA A 193 -10.97 11.49 14.15
CA ALA A 193 -12.42 11.30 14.15
C ALA A 193 -12.79 9.98 13.43
N THR A 194 -12.23 9.76 12.24
CA THR A 194 -12.41 8.51 11.48
C THR A 194 -11.87 7.31 12.24
N ALA A 195 -10.68 7.40 12.82
CA ALA A 195 -10.11 6.35 13.65
C ALA A 195 -10.97 6.06 14.88
N GLY A 196 -11.44 7.09 15.58
CA GLY A 196 -12.38 6.97 16.69
C GLY A 196 -13.65 6.23 16.32
N LEU A 197 -14.25 6.60 15.18
CA LEU A 197 -15.42 5.91 14.63
C LEU A 197 -15.12 4.43 14.32
N VAL A 198 -14.01 4.14 13.63
CA VAL A 198 -13.60 2.76 13.33
C VAL A 198 -13.42 1.95 14.61
N ILE A 199 -12.80 2.51 15.66
CA ILE A 199 -12.61 1.84 16.95
C ILE A 199 -13.95 1.50 17.59
N VAL A 200 -14.87 2.47 17.64
CA VAL A 200 -16.22 2.27 18.16
C VAL A 200 -16.90 1.15 17.39
N LEU A 201 -16.88 1.20 16.05
CA LEU A 201 -17.44 0.16 15.19
C LEU A 201 -16.81 -1.21 15.45
N VAL A 202 -15.48 -1.30 15.59
CA VAL A 202 -14.78 -2.56 15.90
C VAL A 202 -15.21 -3.12 17.26
N ILE A 203 -15.29 -2.28 18.28
CA ILE A 203 -15.72 -2.70 19.63
C ILE A 203 -17.16 -3.23 19.56
N PHE A 204 -18.09 -2.47 18.98
CA PHE A 204 -19.47 -2.91 18.81
C PHE A 204 -19.59 -4.18 17.97
N MET A 205 -18.87 -4.26 16.83
CA MET A 205 -18.89 -5.45 15.97
C MET A 205 -18.33 -6.69 16.67
N LEU A 206 -17.30 -6.56 17.52
CA LEU A 206 -16.77 -7.67 18.31
C LEU A 206 -17.72 -8.05 19.47
N LEU A 207 -18.30 -7.06 20.14
CA LEU A 207 -19.26 -7.25 21.23
C LEU A 207 -20.61 -7.79 20.79
N GLU A 208 -21.05 -7.51 19.56
CA GLU A 208 -22.34 -7.98 19.02
C GLU A 208 -22.16 -9.04 17.93
N ARG A 209 -20.94 -9.51 17.66
CA ARG A 209 -20.62 -10.43 16.55
C ARG A 209 -21.59 -11.62 16.40
N GLU A 210 -21.99 -12.22 17.51
CA GLU A 210 -22.94 -13.35 17.56
C GLU A 210 -24.35 -12.89 17.15
N GLU A 211 -24.84 -11.76 17.67
CA GLU A 211 -26.15 -11.20 17.34
C GLU A 211 -26.21 -10.62 15.92
N LEU A 212 -25.17 -9.91 15.47
CA LEU A 212 -25.08 -9.36 14.12
C LEU A 212 -25.13 -10.49 13.09
N ARG A 213 -24.43 -11.60 13.36
CA ARG A 213 -24.52 -12.81 12.56
C ARG A 213 -25.94 -13.35 12.57
N ASP A 214 -26.57 -13.52 13.73
CA ASP A 214 -27.91 -14.10 13.84
C ASP A 214 -29.02 -13.22 13.20
N ARG A 215 -28.90 -11.90 13.29
CA ARG A 215 -29.79 -10.94 12.62
C ARG A 215 -29.59 -10.95 11.11
N PHE A 216 -28.35 -10.97 10.64
CA PHE A 216 -28.04 -11.09 9.22
C PHE A 216 -28.61 -12.38 8.63
N ILE A 217 -28.48 -13.51 9.35
CA ILE A 217 -29.08 -14.79 8.99
C ILE A 217 -30.61 -14.66 8.83
N ARG A 218 -31.28 -13.96 9.75
CA ARG A 218 -32.74 -13.73 9.68
C ARG A 218 -33.14 -12.82 8.51
N LEU A 219 -32.34 -11.80 8.20
CA LEU A 219 -32.62 -10.84 7.11
C LEU A 219 -32.48 -11.47 5.72
N VAL A 220 -31.52 -12.38 5.54
CA VAL A 220 -31.28 -13.09 4.27
C VAL A 220 -32.20 -14.32 4.12
N GLY A 221 -33.07 -14.57 5.10
CA GLY A 221 -33.88 -15.78 5.20
C GLY A 221 -35.19 -15.79 4.46
N LEU A 222 -35.13 -15.94 3.12
CA LEU A 222 -36.26 -16.44 2.31
C LEU A 222 -35.86 -17.49 1.24
N GLY A 223 -34.62 -17.96 1.19
CA GLY A 223 -34.23 -19.08 0.32
C GLY A 223 -32.78 -19.54 0.52
N ASP A 224 -32.60 -20.67 1.19
CA ASP A 224 -31.32 -21.40 1.37
C ASP A 224 -30.32 -20.85 2.44
N LEU A 225 -30.84 -20.63 3.66
CA LEU A 225 -30.16 -20.05 4.85
C LEU A 225 -28.81 -20.67 5.25
N HIS A 226 -28.73 -22.01 5.20
CA HIS A 226 -27.57 -22.74 5.71
C HIS A 226 -26.36 -22.59 4.79
N ARG A 227 -26.58 -22.49 3.48
CA ARG A 227 -25.50 -22.39 2.49
C ARG A 227 -24.88 -21.00 2.47
N THR A 228 -25.68 -19.94 2.45
CA THR A 228 -25.19 -18.55 2.41
C THR A 228 -24.48 -18.15 3.70
N THR A 229 -25.02 -18.55 4.86
CA THR A 229 -24.40 -18.28 6.16
C THR A 229 -23.12 -19.07 6.36
N ALA A 230 -23.14 -20.37 6.04
CA ALA A 230 -21.94 -21.18 6.11
C ALA A 230 -20.86 -20.66 5.16
N ALA A 231 -21.23 -20.20 3.97
CA ALA A 231 -20.31 -19.58 3.01
C ALA A 231 -19.68 -18.29 3.56
N LEU A 232 -20.44 -17.40 4.20
CA LEU A 232 -19.90 -16.18 4.82
C LEU A 232 -18.98 -16.48 6.00
N GLN A 233 -19.32 -17.47 6.83
CA GLN A 233 -18.45 -17.88 7.93
C GLN A 233 -17.17 -18.56 7.45
N ASP A 234 -17.27 -19.36 6.39
CA ASP A 234 -16.12 -20.00 5.77
C ASP A 234 -15.24 -18.94 5.10
N ALA A 235 -15.84 -17.95 4.43
CA ALA A 235 -15.13 -16.78 3.90
C ALA A 235 -14.39 -16.03 5.00
N GLY A 236 -15.05 -15.72 6.13
CA GLY A 236 -14.41 -15.04 7.26
C GLY A 236 -13.24 -15.83 7.86
N LYS A 237 -13.37 -17.16 8.00
CA LYS A 237 -12.27 -18.03 8.43
C LYS A 237 -11.11 -18.06 7.43
N ARG A 238 -11.42 -18.10 6.14
CA ARG A 238 -10.41 -18.07 5.06
C ARG A 238 -9.67 -16.74 5.03
N VAL A 239 -10.37 -15.62 5.13
CA VAL A 239 -9.76 -14.28 5.20
C VAL A 239 -8.86 -14.17 6.44
N GLY A 240 -9.34 -14.57 7.62
CA GLY A 240 -8.53 -14.53 8.84
C GLY A 240 -7.28 -15.43 8.75
N LYS A 241 -7.41 -16.65 8.20
CA LYS A 241 -6.27 -17.55 7.97
C LYS A 241 -5.29 -16.95 6.95
N TYR A 242 -5.80 -16.35 5.87
CA TYR A 242 -4.97 -15.68 4.87
C TYR A 242 -4.19 -14.52 5.47
N LEU A 243 -4.83 -13.62 6.22
CA LEU A 243 -4.17 -12.49 6.87
C LEU A 243 -3.09 -12.96 7.88
N LEU A 244 -3.37 -14.04 8.62
CA LEU A 244 -2.38 -14.64 9.51
C LEU A 244 -1.20 -15.22 8.72
N MET A 245 -1.45 -15.97 7.64
CA MET A 245 -0.39 -16.50 6.79
C MET A 245 0.44 -15.38 6.15
N GLN A 246 -0.21 -14.30 5.69
CA GLN A 246 0.47 -13.12 5.17
C GLN A 246 1.37 -12.47 6.22
N LEU A 247 0.91 -12.34 7.46
CA LEU A 247 1.74 -11.83 8.56
C LEU A 247 2.96 -12.74 8.81
N VAL A 248 2.77 -14.06 8.79
CA VAL A 248 3.87 -15.01 8.99
C VAL A 248 4.87 -14.94 7.83
N VAL A 249 4.43 -14.92 6.57
CA VAL A 249 5.31 -14.76 5.40
C VAL A 249 6.07 -13.43 5.49
N ASN A 250 5.37 -12.32 5.78
CA ASN A 250 5.99 -11.00 5.89
C ASN A 250 7.00 -10.93 7.05
N ALA A 251 6.74 -11.61 8.17
CA ALA A 251 7.68 -11.70 9.28
C ALA A 251 8.91 -12.55 8.95
N LEU A 252 8.70 -13.71 8.32
CA LEU A 252 9.79 -14.59 7.85
C LEU A 252 10.66 -13.93 6.77
N TYR A 253 10.12 -12.95 6.03
CA TYR A 253 10.89 -12.11 5.13
C TYR A 253 11.63 -10.99 5.87
N ALA A 254 10.93 -10.24 6.73
CA ALA A 254 11.46 -9.06 7.39
C ALA A 254 12.58 -9.37 8.40
N LEU A 255 12.54 -10.54 9.05
CA LEU A 255 13.56 -10.95 10.01
C LEU A 255 14.95 -11.12 9.34
N PRO A 256 15.11 -11.94 8.28
CA PRO A 256 16.35 -12.00 7.49
C PRO A 256 16.81 -10.64 6.97
N ILE A 257 15.90 -9.78 6.50
CA ILE A 257 16.26 -8.43 6.05
C ILE A 257 16.82 -7.60 7.21
N SER A 258 16.17 -7.60 8.37
CA SER A 258 16.64 -6.87 9.56
C SER A 258 18.03 -7.35 9.99
N ILE A 259 18.21 -8.68 10.06
CA ILE A 259 19.46 -9.30 10.49
C ILE A 259 20.56 -9.02 9.45
N GLY A 260 20.26 -9.19 8.16
CA GLY A 260 21.21 -8.95 7.09
C GLY A 260 21.65 -7.50 7.00
N LEU A 261 20.73 -6.54 7.12
CA LEU A 261 21.06 -5.12 7.15
C LEU A 261 21.92 -4.77 8.38
N TRP A 262 21.60 -5.36 9.54
CA TRP A 262 22.41 -5.17 10.75
C TRP A 262 23.82 -5.73 10.59
N LEU A 263 23.98 -6.93 10.01
CA LEU A 263 25.27 -7.54 9.71
C LEU A 263 26.10 -6.74 8.69
N LEU A 264 25.43 -6.08 7.74
CA LEU A 264 26.05 -5.20 6.76
C LEU A 264 26.40 -3.81 7.34
N GLY A 265 26.09 -3.55 8.61
CA GLY A 265 26.37 -2.27 9.27
C GLY A 265 25.43 -1.13 8.84
N ILE A 266 24.28 -1.45 8.25
CA ILE A 266 23.27 -0.45 7.91
C ILE A 266 22.59 0.02 9.21
N PRO A 267 22.60 1.34 9.51
CA PRO A 267 21.98 1.87 10.71
C PRO A 267 20.47 1.70 10.62
N ASN A 268 19.84 1.61 11.79
CA ASN A 268 18.40 1.43 11.92
C ASN A 268 17.87 0.18 11.18
N ALA A 269 18.63 -0.92 11.15
CA ALA A 269 18.23 -2.16 10.45
C ALA A 269 16.83 -2.67 10.86
N ILE A 270 16.47 -2.51 12.15
CA ILE A 270 15.14 -2.86 12.68
C ILE A 270 14.04 -2.00 12.05
N LEU A 271 14.27 -0.69 11.87
CA LEU A 271 13.33 0.20 11.16
C LEU A 271 13.03 -0.35 9.77
N TRP A 272 14.06 -0.71 9.02
CA TRP A 272 13.91 -1.18 7.65
C TRP A 272 13.20 -2.52 7.55
N GLY A 273 13.49 -3.45 8.46
CA GLY A 273 12.75 -4.70 8.54
C GLY A 273 11.28 -4.52 8.93
N LEU A 274 11.00 -3.68 9.93
CA LEU A 274 9.64 -3.36 10.35
C LEU A 274 8.84 -2.66 9.25
N LEU A 275 9.47 -1.71 8.55
CA LEU A 275 8.86 -1.04 7.41
C LEU A 275 8.60 -2.04 6.27
N THR A 276 9.54 -2.93 5.99
CA THR A 276 9.36 -4.01 5.00
C THR A 276 8.21 -4.95 5.38
N LEU A 277 8.10 -5.33 6.67
CA LEU A 277 7.01 -6.16 7.17
C LEU A 277 5.64 -5.55 6.89
N VAL A 278 5.50 -4.24 7.12
CA VAL A 278 4.24 -3.50 6.90
C VAL A 278 3.99 -3.24 5.42
N LEU A 279 5.00 -2.77 4.68
CA LEU A 279 4.86 -2.45 3.26
C LEU A 279 4.49 -3.67 2.43
N ARG A 280 5.00 -4.86 2.77
CA ARG A 280 4.69 -6.11 2.06
C ARG A 280 3.25 -6.59 2.22
N PHE A 281 2.39 -5.90 2.95
CA PHE A 281 0.94 -6.11 2.84
C PHE A 281 0.38 -5.60 1.50
N VAL A 282 1.08 -4.66 0.84
CA VAL A 282 0.73 -4.16 -0.50
C VAL A 282 1.48 -4.99 -1.55
N PRO A 283 0.79 -5.80 -2.37
CA PRO A 283 1.42 -6.65 -3.38
C PRO A 283 2.26 -5.85 -4.38
N TYR A 284 3.40 -6.40 -4.80
CA TYR A 284 4.35 -5.84 -5.78
C TYR A 284 5.03 -4.51 -5.38
N ILE A 285 4.27 -3.54 -4.88
CA ILE A 285 4.77 -2.22 -4.47
C ILE A 285 5.53 -2.32 -3.14
N GLY A 286 5.00 -3.08 -2.20
CA GLY A 286 5.57 -3.25 -0.87
C GLY A 286 7.04 -3.69 -0.85
N PRO A 287 7.38 -4.82 -1.50
CA PRO A 287 8.76 -5.28 -1.62
C PRO A 287 9.70 -4.25 -2.26
N VAL A 288 9.23 -3.56 -3.31
CA VAL A 288 10.03 -2.57 -4.05
C VAL A 288 10.35 -1.36 -3.18
N ILE A 289 9.35 -0.77 -2.52
CA ILE A 289 9.58 0.36 -1.61
C ILE A 289 10.45 -0.07 -0.42
N GLY A 290 10.20 -1.27 0.13
CA GLY A 290 10.99 -1.83 1.22
C GLY A 290 12.47 -2.05 0.87
N MET A 291 12.78 -2.32 -0.40
CA MET A 291 14.16 -2.47 -0.90
C MET A 291 14.81 -1.12 -1.24
N ILE A 292 14.09 -0.21 -1.90
CA ILE A 292 14.66 1.04 -2.41
C ILE A 292 15.23 1.90 -1.28
N LEU A 293 14.52 2.03 -0.16
CA LEU A 293 14.95 2.93 0.92
C LEU A 293 16.27 2.47 1.58
N PRO A 294 16.43 1.20 2.01
CA PRO A 294 17.71 0.69 2.50
C PRO A 294 18.81 0.71 1.45
N LEU A 295 18.49 0.48 0.18
CA LEU A 295 19.46 0.53 -0.91
C LEU A 295 20.00 1.95 -1.14
N PHE A 296 19.10 2.95 -1.10
CA PHE A 296 19.48 4.36 -1.15
C PHE A 296 20.33 4.75 0.05
N LEU A 297 19.96 4.28 1.24
CA LEU A 297 20.75 4.49 2.44
C LEU A 297 22.16 3.85 2.33
N ALA A 298 22.26 2.62 1.82
CA ALA A 298 23.54 1.96 1.57
C ALA A 298 24.43 2.78 0.60
N LEU A 299 23.81 3.41 -0.40
CA LEU A 299 24.50 4.32 -1.32
C LEU A 299 25.03 5.56 -0.60
N ALA A 300 24.31 6.04 0.43
CA ALA A 300 24.64 7.24 1.18
C ALA A 300 25.65 7.04 2.32
N ILE A 301 25.82 5.83 2.86
CA ILE A 301 26.71 5.59 4.01
C ILE A 301 28.10 5.12 3.57
N ALA A 302 28.20 4.35 2.48
CA ALA A 302 29.46 3.79 2.03
C ALA A 302 29.99 4.49 0.76
N PRO A 303 31.29 4.85 0.73
CA PRO A 303 31.91 5.46 -0.44
C PRO A 303 31.94 4.52 -1.66
N GLY A 304 31.99 3.19 -1.43
CA GLY A 304 32.05 2.17 -2.49
C GLY A 304 30.69 1.58 -2.91
N TRP A 305 30.70 0.82 -4.00
CA TRP A 305 29.52 0.11 -4.54
C TRP A 305 29.26 -1.25 -3.90
N SER A 306 30.25 -1.82 -3.22
CA SER A 306 30.15 -3.16 -2.64
C SER A 306 29.00 -3.29 -1.64
N LEU A 307 28.83 -2.30 -0.73
CA LEU A 307 27.72 -2.34 0.24
C LEU A 307 26.35 -2.29 -0.46
N VAL A 308 26.21 -1.48 -1.51
CA VAL A 308 24.97 -1.38 -2.31
C VAL A 308 24.68 -2.73 -2.97
N ALA A 309 25.70 -3.38 -3.54
CA ALA A 309 25.55 -4.70 -4.15
C ALA A 309 25.15 -5.77 -3.12
N TRP A 310 25.73 -5.77 -1.92
CA TRP A 310 25.37 -6.70 -0.86
C TRP A 310 23.95 -6.48 -0.33
N VAL A 311 23.53 -5.22 -0.17
CA VAL A 311 22.15 -4.90 0.21
C VAL A 311 21.18 -5.34 -0.89
N ALA A 312 21.46 -5.06 -2.16
CA ALA A 312 20.65 -5.55 -3.27
C ALA A 312 20.58 -7.08 -3.30
N ALA A 313 21.71 -7.76 -3.14
CA ALA A 313 21.78 -9.23 -3.08
C ALA A 313 20.96 -9.78 -1.91
N LEU A 314 21.03 -9.16 -0.73
CA LEU A 314 20.22 -9.56 0.43
C LEU A 314 18.73 -9.54 0.10
N PHE A 315 18.20 -8.45 -0.46
CA PHE A 315 16.79 -8.37 -0.81
C PHE A 315 16.41 -9.33 -1.94
N ILE A 316 17.23 -9.43 -3.00
CA ILE A 316 16.95 -10.32 -4.15
C ILE A 316 16.96 -11.78 -3.72
N VAL A 317 17.95 -12.21 -2.94
CA VAL A 317 18.04 -13.59 -2.44
C VAL A 317 16.88 -13.89 -1.50
N THR A 318 16.56 -12.98 -0.58
CA THR A 318 15.42 -13.17 0.34
C THR A 318 14.09 -13.22 -0.43
N GLU A 319 13.93 -12.41 -1.47
CA GLU A 319 12.76 -12.45 -2.37
C GLU A 319 12.66 -13.77 -3.12
N LEU A 320 13.78 -14.27 -3.66
CA LEU A 320 13.80 -15.55 -4.35
C LEU A 320 13.45 -16.70 -3.40
N VAL A 321 14.02 -16.71 -2.20
CA VAL A 321 13.72 -17.71 -1.15
C VAL A 321 12.26 -17.60 -0.72
N SER A 322 11.74 -16.40 -0.53
CA SER A 322 10.35 -16.17 -0.16
C SER A 322 9.40 -16.75 -1.21
N ASN A 323 9.58 -16.37 -2.47
CA ASN A 323 8.64 -16.68 -3.54
C ASN A 323 8.71 -18.15 -3.98
N ASN A 324 9.88 -18.80 -3.87
CA ASN A 324 10.06 -20.19 -4.30
C ASN A 324 10.00 -21.21 -3.17
N VAL A 325 10.15 -20.81 -1.90
CA VAL A 325 10.18 -21.73 -0.75
C VAL A 325 9.11 -21.38 0.27
N VAL A 326 9.14 -20.16 0.82
CA VAL A 326 8.27 -19.77 1.94
C VAL A 326 6.81 -19.70 1.50
N GLU A 327 6.51 -19.02 0.40
CA GLU A 327 5.15 -18.85 -0.10
C GLU A 327 4.52 -20.18 -0.53
N PRO A 328 5.17 -21.05 -1.33
CA PRO A 328 4.59 -22.35 -1.66
C PRO A 328 4.39 -23.23 -0.43
N TRP A 329 5.29 -23.16 0.54
CA TRP A 329 5.20 -23.94 1.78
C TRP A 329 4.06 -23.49 2.69
N LEU A 330 3.83 -22.18 2.85
CA LEU A 330 2.74 -21.64 3.68
C LEU A 330 1.39 -21.68 2.98
N TYR A 331 1.34 -21.33 1.69
CA TYR A 331 0.08 -21.20 0.97
C TYR A 331 -0.43 -22.50 0.37
N GLY A 332 0.43 -23.50 0.13
CA GLY A 332 0.07 -24.90 -0.17
C GLY A 332 -1.06 -25.09 -1.18
N SER A 333 -0.70 -25.29 -2.46
CA SER A 333 -1.57 -25.26 -3.66
C SER A 333 -2.31 -23.92 -3.81
N HIS A 334 -1.97 -23.21 -4.89
CA HIS A 334 -2.45 -21.87 -5.24
C HIS A 334 -3.84 -21.56 -4.66
N THR A 335 -3.98 -20.41 -3.99
CA THR A 335 -5.21 -19.94 -3.32
C THR A 335 -6.43 -19.77 -4.25
N GLY A 336 -6.35 -20.26 -5.50
CA GLY A 336 -7.35 -20.15 -6.55
C GLY A 336 -7.43 -18.75 -7.17
N LEU A 337 -6.66 -17.80 -6.65
CA LEU A 337 -6.68 -16.41 -7.08
C LEU A 337 -5.66 -16.21 -8.20
N SER A 338 -6.15 -15.74 -9.35
CA SER A 338 -5.29 -15.30 -10.44
C SER A 338 -4.45 -14.10 -9.98
N PRO A 339 -3.12 -14.09 -10.18
CA PRO A 339 -2.27 -12.92 -9.87
C PRO A 339 -2.78 -11.64 -10.54
N LEU A 340 -3.29 -11.76 -11.78
CA LEU A 340 -3.90 -10.64 -12.50
C LEU A 340 -5.12 -10.09 -11.75
N ALA A 341 -5.96 -10.95 -11.19
CA ALA A 341 -7.14 -10.53 -10.45
C ALA A 341 -6.74 -9.75 -9.17
N ILE A 342 -5.65 -10.13 -8.51
CA ILE A 342 -5.12 -9.40 -7.35
C ILE A 342 -4.67 -8.00 -7.77
N ILE A 343 -3.92 -7.87 -8.87
CA ILE A 343 -3.45 -6.57 -9.38
C ILE A 343 -4.63 -5.68 -9.76
N VAL A 344 -5.56 -6.20 -10.57
CA VAL A 344 -6.73 -5.44 -11.02
C VAL A 344 -7.59 -5.02 -9.82
N SER A 345 -7.76 -5.90 -8.84
CA SER A 345 -8.50 -5.58 -7.61
C SER A 345 -7.80 -4.49 -6.81
N ALA A 346 -6.48 -4.56 -6.62
CA ALA A 346 -5.73 -3.53 -5.89
C ALA A 346 -5.85 -2.17 -6.58
N ILE A 347 -5.66 -2.10 -7.90
CA ILE A 347 -5.80 -0.85 -8.66
C ILE A 347 -7.24 -0.30 -8.54
N PHE A 348 -8.25 -1.17 -8.66
CA PHE A 348 -9.64 -0.75 -8.56
C PHE A 348 -9.99 -0.19 -7.18
N TRP A 349 -9.63 -0.90 -6.10
CA TRP A 349 -9.94 -0.46 -4.74
C TRP A 349 -9.14 0.79 -4.33
N SER A 350 -7.87 0.87 -4.73
CA SER A 350 -7.06 2.06 -4.47
C SER A 350 -7.56 3.28 -5.25
N TRP A 351 -8.13 3.10 -6.45
CA TRP A 351 -8.82 4.17 -7.16
C TRP A 351 -10.15 4.56 -6.49
N LEU A 352 -10.91 3.57 -5.99
CA LEU A 352 -12.23 3.79 -5.42
C LEU A 352 -12.18 4.49 -4.05
N TRP A 353 -11.27 4.09 -3.16
CA TRP A 353 -11.19 4.53 -1.76
C TRP A 353 -9.82 5.09 -1.36
N GLY A 354 -8.92 5.31 -2.31
CA GLY A 354 -7.58 5.82 -2.04
C GLY A 354 -6.69 4.77 -1.33
N PRO A 355 -5.71 5.19 -0.52
CA PRO A 355 -4.74 4.29 0.13
C PRO A 355 -5.35 3.23 1.08
N VAL A 356 -6.64 3.36 1.42
CA VAL A 356 -7.35 2.43 2.31
C VAL A 356 -7.87 1.20 1.57
N GLY A 357 -8.15 1.33 0.26
CA GLY A 357 -8.61 0.25 -0.61
C GLY A 357 -7.45 -0.46 -1.29
#